data_AF-A0A816WCP3-F1
#
_entry.id   AF-A0A816WCP3-F1
#
_cell.length_a   1.000
_cell.length_b   1.000
_cell.length_c   1.000
_cell.angle_alpha   90.00
_cell.angle_beta   90.00
_cell.angle_gamma   90.00
#
_symmetry.space_group_name_H-M   'P 1'
#
loop_
_entity.id
_entity.type
_entity.pdbx_description
1 polymer ?
#
loop_
_entity_poly.entity_id
_entity_poly.type
_entity_poly.pdbx_seq_one_letter_code
_entity_poly.pdbx_strand_id
1 'polypeptide(L)'
;RRSARKLANSLGVSKGAIGQIIHDDLHLHAYHVTIQPNLKDEHKQGRISFAYWVRKSLRKQDQEKILFFDEKYFELDGIYNRQNDRFILLVGRMLMNIKE
;
A
#
# COMPACT_ATOMS: atom_id res chain seq x y z
N ARG A 1 5.00 -15.93 -1.72
CA ARG A 1 3.75 -15.65 -0.97
C ARG A 1 3.28 -16.92 -0.26
N ARG A 2 3.22 -16.94 1.07
CA ARG A 2 2.66 -18.07 1.83
C ARG A 2 1.59 -17.52 2.76
N SER A 3 0.35 -17.98 2.61
CA SER A 3 -0.71 -17.69 3.59
C SER A 3 -0.46 -18.53 4.84
N ALA A 4 -1.02 -18.13 5.98
CA ALA A 4 -0.94 -18.92 7.22
C ALA A 4 -1.39 -20.37 7.02
N ARG A 5 -2.39 -20.62 6.16
CA ARG A 5 -2.81 -21.98 5.76
C ARG A 5 -1.73 -22.73 4.98
N LYS A 6 -1.08 -22.10 4.00
CA LYS A 6 0.02 -22.74 3.26
C LYS A 6 1.21 -23.03 4.16
N LEU A 7 1.49 -22.13 5.11
CA LEU A 7 2.55 -22.30 6.11
C LEU A 7 2.24 -23.46 7.06
N ALA A 8 1.00 -23.53 7.56
CA ALA A 8 0.49 -24.61 8.40
C ALA A 8 0.64 -25.97 7.71
N ASN A 9 0.18 -26.08 6.45
CA ASN A 9 0.34 -27.30 5.67
C ASN A 9 1.81 -27.67 5.43
N SER A 10 2.69 -26.70 5.18
CA SER A 10 4.12 -26.98 4.97
C SER A 10 4.86 -27.43 6.23
N LEU A 11 4.39 -27.01 7.40
CA LEU A 11 4.99 -27.34 8.69
C LEU A 11 4.29 -28.51 9.39
N GLY A 12 3.17 -29.01 8.84
CA GLY A 12 2.35 -30.05 9.46
C GLY A 12 1.63 -29.60 10.74
N VAL A 13 1.47 -28.29 10.93
CA VAL A 13 0.90 -27.69 12.16
C VAL A 13 -0.54 -27.22 11.89
N SER A 14 -1.38 -27.17 12.92
CA SER A 14 -2.72 -26.61 12.79
C SER A 14 -2.68 -25.11 12.44
N LYS A 15 -3.66 -24.64 11.67
CA LYS A 15 -3.79 -23.21 11.32
C LYS A 15 -3.88 -22.32 12.59
N GLY A 16 -4.53 -22.82 13.65
CA GLY A 16 -4.70 -22.10 14.91
C GLY A 16 -3.35 -21.87 15.62
N ALA A 17 -2.54 -22.91 15.74
CA ALA A 17 -1.21 -22.81 16.36
C ALA A 17 -0.29 -21.87 15.56
N ILE A 18 -0.34 -21.92 14.22
CA ILE A 18 0.40 -20.96 13.39
C ILE A 18 -0.09 -19.52 13.64
N GLY A 19 -1.39 -19.31 13.83
CA GLY A 19 -1.95 -17.99 14.16
C GLY A 19 -1.44 -17.46 15.50
N GLN A 20 -1.43 -18.30 16.53
CA GLN A 20 -0.87 -17.96 17.85
C GLN A 20 0.62 -17.65 17.75
N ILE A 21 1.42 -18.50 17.10
CA ILE A 21 2.85 -18.25 16.92
C ILE A 21 3.10 -16.91 16.21
N ILE A 22 2.31 -16.60 15.18
CA ILE A 22 2.47 -15.36 14.41
C ILE A 22 2.14 -14.12 15.25
N HIS A 23 1.07 -14.15 16.05
CA HIS A 23 0.60 -12.96 16.78
C HIS A 23 1.13 -12.87 18.22
N ASP A 24 1.17 -13.98 18.93
CA ASP A 24 1.48 -14.07 20.35
C ASP A 24 2.97 -14.31 20.60
N ASP A 25 3.63 -15.18 19.82
CA ASP A 25 5.06 -15.48 20.02
C ASP A 25 5.98 -14.53 19.22
N LEU A 26 5.61 -14.23 17.97
CA LEU A 26 6.43 -13.46 17.04
C LEU A 26 5.97 -12.00 16.87
N HIS A 27 4.79 -11.64 17.41
CA HIS A 27 4.21 -10.30 17.33
C HIS A 27 4.21 -9.70 15.91
N LEU A 28 3.90 -10.54 14.92
CA LEU A 28 3.82 -10.16 13.52
C LEU A 28 2.40 -9.72 13.18
N HIS A 29 2.30 -8.72 12.30
CA HIS A 29 1.03 -8.19 11.84
C HIS A 29 0.90 -8.30 10.32
N ALA A 30 -0.34 -8.41 9.86
CA ALA A 30 -0.66 -8.41 8.44
C ALA A 30 -0.55 -6.99 7.89
N TYR A 31 0.50 -6.74 7.12
CA TYR A 31 0.75 -5.48 6.45
C TYR A 31 0.33 -5.55 4.98
N HIS A 32 -0.35 -4.50 4.49
CA HIS A 32 -0.67 -4.35 3.07
C HIS A 32 0.46 -3.62 2.36
N VAL A 33 1.04 -4.23 1.33
CA VAL A 33 2.11 -3.59 0.57
C VAL A 33 1.53 -2.48 -0.29
N THR A 34 1.87 -1.25 0.08
CA THR A 34 1.53 -0.06 -0.71
C THR A 34 2.60 0.14 -1.77
N ILE A 35 2.22 -0.05 -3.03
CA ILE A 35 3.09 0.30 -4.16
C ILE A 35 3.04 1.81 -4.31
N GLN A 36 4.20 2.46 -4.18
CA GLN A 36 4.34 3.90 -4.39
C GLN A 36 5.15 4.15 -5.66
N PRO A 37 4.80 5.16 -6.46
CA PRO A 37 5.61 5.56 -7.59
C PRO A 37 6.98 6.05 -7.09
N ASN A 38 8.06 5.63 -7.76
CA ASN A 38 9.39 6.14 -7.46
C ASN A 38 9.50 7.59 -7.96
N LEU A 39 9.38 8.55 -7.04
CA LEU A 39 9.45 9.97 -7.34
C LEU A 39 10.90 10.47 -7.25
N LYS A 40 11.44 10.94 -8.38
CA LYS A 40 12.69 11.71 -8.41
C LYS A 40 12.51 13.05 -7.68
N ASP A 41 13.61 13.65 -7.26
CA ASP A 41 13.57 14.92 -6.52
C ASP A 41 12.95 16.06 -7.33
N GLU A 42 13.15 16.07 -8.64
CA GLU A 42 12.49 17.01 -9.56
C GLU A 42 10.96 16.89 -9.51
N HIS A 43 10.43 15.66 -9.49
CA HIS A 43 8.99 15.42 -9.38
C HIS A 43 8.44 15.89 -8.04
N LYS A 44 9.21 15.67 -6.95
CA LYS A 44 8.83 16.15 -5.62
C LYS A 44 8.74 17.67 -5.61
N GLN A 45 9.75 18.35 -6.15
CA GLN A 45 9.79 19.80 -6.22
C GLN A 45 8.63 20.37 -7.04
N GLY A 46 8.35 19.79 -8.22
CA GLY A 46 7.21 20.20 -9.05
C GLY A 46 5.88 20.06 -8.32
N ARG A 47 5.65 18.93 -7.64
CA ARG A 47 4.43 18.69 -6.84
C ARG A 47 4.28 19.68 -5.68
N ILE A 48 5.37 19.98 -4.98
CA ILE A 48 5.39 20.94 -3.87
C ILE A 48 5.05 22.35 -4.38
N SER A 49 5.74 22.80 -5.43
CA SER A 49 5.48 24.11 -6.05
C SER A 49 4.03 24.24 -6.52
N PHE A 50 3.48 23.20 -7.16
CA PHE A 50 2.09 23.17 -7.58
C PHE A 50 1.13 23.24 -6.37
N ALA A 51 1.37 22.45 -5.32
CA ALA A 51 0.53 22.47 -4.12
C ALA A 51 0.50 23.86 -3.44
N TYR A 52 1.66 24.53 -3.36
CA TYR A 52 1.72 25.90 -2.85
C TYR A 52 0.98 26.89 -3.75
N TRP A 53 1.10 26.75 -5.07
CA TRP A 53 0.37 27.58 -6.02
C TRP A 53 -1.14 27.37 -5.88
N VAL A 54 -1.63 26.13 -5.88
CA VAL A 54 -3.06 25.82 -5.71
C VAL A 54 -3.58 26.41 -4.41
N ARG A 55 -2.84 26.24 -3.30
CA ARG A 55 -3.23 26.80 -2.00
C ARG A 55 -3.38 28.33 -2.02
N LYS A 56 -2.54 29.03 -2.78
CA LYS A 56 -2.54 30.50 -2.85
C LYS A 56 -3.55 31.04 -3.87
N SER A 57 -3.70 30.35 -5.00
CA SER A 57 -4.40 30.86 -6.18
C SER A 57 -5.82 30.33 -6.32
N LEU A 58 -6.12 29.13 -5.80
CA LEU A 58 -7.44 28.52 -5.95
C LEU A 58 -8.36 28.90 -4.78
N ARG A 59 -9.34 29.76 -5.05
CA ARG A 59 -10.38 30.13 -4.10
C ARG A 59 -11.51 29.10 -4.14
N LYS A 60 -12.29 28.98 -3.07
CA LYS A 60 -13.42 28.03 -2.98
C LYS A 60 -14.40 28.15 -4.16
N GLN A 61 -14.71 29.37 -4.58
CA GLN A 61 -15.61 29.66 -5.70
C GLN A 61 -15.05 29.23 -7.07
N ASP A 62 -13.73 29.05 -7.17
CA ASP A 62 -13.08 28.65 -8.42
C ASP A 62 -12.99 27.12 -8.53
N GLN A 63 -13.28 26.36 -7.46
CA GLN A 63 -13.28 24.89 -7.47
C GLN A 63 -14.36 24.32 -8.38
N GLU A 64 -15.55 24.91 -8.39
CA GLU A 64 -16.70 24.45 -9.21
C GLU A 64 -16.49 24.70 -10.71
N LYS A 65 -15.50 25.51 -11.08
CA LYS A 65 -15.16 25.81 -12.47
C LYS A 65 -14.12 24.85 -13.04
N ILE A 66 -13.55 23.98 -12.21
CA ILE A 66 -12.52 23.02 -12.66
C ILE A 66 -13.21 21.75 -13.13
N LEU A 67 -13.01 21.42 -14.40
CA LEU A 67 -13.40 20.14 -14.96
C LEU A 67 -12.16 19.26 -15.09
N PHE A 68 -12.15 18.16 -14.34
CA PHE A 68 -11.07 17.16 -14.40
C PHE A 68 -11.43 16.06 -15.39
N PHE A 69 -10.43 15.61 -16.14
CA PHE A 69 -10.54 14.49 -17.06
C PHE A 69 -9.36 13.55 -16.85
N ASP A 70 -9.61 12.25 -16.95
CA ASP A 70 -8.59 11.21 -16.93
C ASP A 70 -9.11 10.00 -17.72
N GLU A 71 -8.20 9.22 -18.27
CA GLU A 71 -8.51 8.00 -19.03
C GLU A 71 -8.23 6.78 -18.16
N LYS A 72 -9.09 5.76 -18.27
CA LYS A 72 -8.90 4.51 -17.53
C LYS A 72 -9.24 3.30 -18.39
N TYR A 73 -8.37 2.30 -18.33
CA TYR A 73 -8.62 0.99 -18.92
C TYR A 73 -9.53 0.16 -18.00
N PHE A 74 -10.56 -0.44 -18.59
CA PHE A 74 -11.44 -1.41 -17.95
C PHE A 74 -11.26 -2.76 -18.63
N GLU A 75 -10.83 -3.76 -17.87
CA GLU A 75 -10.67 -5.14 -18.36
C GLU A 75 -11.93 -5.95 -18.01
N LEU A 76 -12.35 -6.84 -18.92
CA LEU A 76 -13.56 -7.67 -18.76
C LEU A 76 -13.33 -8.86 -17.82
N ASP A 77 -12.09 -9.32 -17.72
CA ASP A 77 -11.69 -10.38 -16.80
C ASP A 77 -11.32 -9.79 -15.43
N GLY A 78 -11.73 -10.46 -14.35
CA GLY A 78 -11.42 -10.04 -12.99
C GLY A 78 -9.91 -10.03 -12.74
N ILE A 79 -9.30 -8.85 -12.81
CA ILE A 79 -7.90 -8.67 -12.46
C ILE A 79 -7.71 -9.09 -10.99
N TYR A 80 -6.58 -9.74 -10.73
CA TYR A 80 -6.10 -10.07 -9.39
C TYR A 80 -6.25 -8.86 -8.44
N ASN A 81 -7.07 -9.01 -7.39
CA ASN A 81 -7.29 -7.97 -6.41
C ASN A 81 -6.03 -7.72 -5.56
N ARG A 82 -5.26 -6.69 -5.91
CA ARG A 82 -4.06 -6.24 -5.17
C ARG A 82 -4.33 -5.87 -3.71
N GLN A 83 -5.59 -5.65 -3.32
CA GLN A 83 -5.96 -5.42 -1.92
C GLN A 83 -5.76 -6.67 -1.04
N ASN A 84 -5.70 -7.86 -1.67
CA ASN A 84 -5.38 -9.12 -0.99
C ASN A 84 -3.87 -9.37 -0.83
N ASP A 85 -3.01 -8.43 -1.25
CA ASP A 85 -1.56 -8.53 -1.13
C ASP A 85 -1.07 -8.12 0.25
N ARG A 86 -1.28 -9.02 1.21
CA ARG A 86 -0.82 -8.85 2.59
C ARG A 86 0.37 -9.74 2.91
N PHE A 87 1.30 -9.18 3.66
CA PHE A 87 2.50 -9.83 4.17
C PHE A 87 2.48 -9.85 5.68
N ILE A 88 3.09 -10.86 6.27
CA ILE A 88 3.23 -10.98 7.72
C ILE A 88 4.62 -10.42 8.05
N LEU A 89 4.67 -9.25 8.70
CA LEU A 89 5.90 -8.53 8.99
C LEU A 89 5.95 -8.12 10.46
N LEU A 90 7.18 -8.02 10.99
CA LEU A 90 7.44 -7.56 12.35
C LEU A 90 7.45 -6.03 12.36
N VAL A 91 6.73 -5.42 13.30
CA VAL A 91 6.45 -3.97 13.32
C VAL A 91 7.75 -3.13 13.28
N GLY A 92 8.84 -3.60 13.92
CA GLY A 92 10.14 -2.91 13.94
C GLY A 92 10.97 -2.97 12.66
N ARG A 93 10.72 -3.94 11.75
CA ARG A 93 11.47 -4.08 10.49
C ARG A 93 10.95 -3.16 9.36
N MET A 94 9.84 -2.47 9.61
CA MET A 94 9.18 -1.56 8.67
C MET A 94 10.06 -0.35 8.26
N LEU A 95 10.93 0.13 9.15
CA LEU A 95 11.74 1.34 8.89
C LEU A 95 12.96 1.09 8.00
N MET A 96 13.44 -0.16 7.90
CA MET A 96 14.67 -0.46 7.15
C MET A 96 14.40 -0.76 5.67
N ASN A 97 13.28 -1.41 5.34
CA ASN A 97 12.97 -1.83 3.95
C ASN A 97 12.29 -0.75 3.09
N ILE A 98 12.11 0.47 3.60
CA ILE A 98 11.56 1.61 2.82
C ILE A 98 12.70 2.50 2.30
N LYS A 99 13.97 2.21 2.65
CA LYS A 99 15.15 3.03 2.31
C LYS A 99 16.13 2.42 1.30
N GLU A 100 15.81 1.30 0.67
CA GLU A 100 16.61 0.73 -0.44
C GLU A 100 15.89 0.85 -1.79
#